data_AF-A0A920NZ72-F1
#
_entry.id   AF-A0A920NZ72-F1
#
_cell.length_a   1.000
_cell.length_b   1.000
_cell.length_c   1.000
_cell.angle_alpha   90.00
_cell.angle_beta   90.00
_cell.angle_gamma   90.00
#
_symmetry.space_group_name_H-M   'P 1'
#
loop_
_entity.id
_entity.type
_entity.pdbx_description
1 polymer ?
#
loop_
_entity_poly.entity_id
_entity_poly.type
_entity_poly.pdbx_seq_one_letter_code
_entity_poly.pdbx_strand_id
1 'polypeptide(L)' 'MLKVLIKKVEKLSGGQRQAVAIARSTAFNPKVVIMDEPTAALAIKEVGKVLDLINSLKKTGVGVIV' A
#
# COMPACT_ATOMS: atom_id res chain seq x y z
N MET A 1 12.40 3.11 6.85
CA MET A 1 11.10 3.82 6.84
C MET A 1 11.27 5.34 6.84
N LEU A 2 12.08 5.91 7.74
CA LEU A 2 12.34 7.37 7.83
C LEU A 2 12.69 8.07 6.50
N LYS A 3 13.48 7.42 5.61
CA LYS A 3 13.85 8.00 4.31
C LYS A 3 12.69 8.20 3.34
N VAL A 4 11.54 7.54 3.53
CA VAL A 4 10.36 7.69 2.65
C VAL A 4 9.58 8.96 3.03
N LEU A 5 9.49 9.28 4.32
CA LEU A 5 8.68 10.37 4.84
C LEU A 5 9.19 11.77 4.46
N ILE A 6 10.46 11.89 4.09
CA ILE A 6 11.13 13.17 3.79
C ILE A 6 11.49 13.32 2.30
N LYS A 7 11.14 12.35 1.44
CA LYS A 7 11.41 12.41 0.00
C LYS A 7 10.19 12.89 -0.77
N LYS A 8 10.41 13.68 -1.82
CA LYS A 8 9.37 13.99 -2.81
C LYS A 8 8.83 12.70 -3.45
N VAL A 9 7.53 12.65 -3.69
CA VAL A 9 6.83 11.47 -4.25
C VAL A 9 7.44 11.00 -5.58
N GLU A 10 7.88 11.94 -6.42
CA GLU A 10 8.57 11.67 -7.69
C GLU A 10 9.86 10.84 -7.53
N LYS A 11 10.52 10.92 -6.36
CA LYS A 11 11.79 10.22 -6.05
C LYS A 11 11.59 8.88 -5.34
N LEU A 12 10.35 8.46 -5.12
CA LEU A 12 10.03 7.18 -4.51
C LEU A 12 10.04 6.06 -5.55
N SER A 13 10.48 4.86 -5.18
CA SER A 13 10.29 3.68 -6.03
C SER A 13 8.81 3.34 -6.19
N GLY A 14 8.45 2.51 -7.17
CA GLY A 14 7.08 2.01 -7.34
C GLY A 14 6.51 1.44 -6.03
N GLY A 15 7.24 0.51 -5.40
CA GLY A 15 6.84 -0.07 -4.11
C GLY A 15 6.74 0.94 -2.96
N GLN A 16 7.58 1.99 -2.95
CA GLN A 16 7.47 3.06 -1.95
C GLN A 16 6.24 3.93 -2.16
N ARG A 17 5.90 4.26 -3.42
CA ARG A 17 4.65 4.98 -3.74
C ARG A 17 3.43 4.14 -3.39
N GLN A 18 3.46 2.84 -3.67
CA GLN A 18 2.40 1.89 -3.29
C GLN A 18 2.18 1.89 -1.78
N ALA A 19 3.26 1.76 -1.00
CA ALA A 19 3.18 1.74 0.46
C ALA A 19 2.58 3.04 1.02
N VAL A 20 2.95 4.20 0.46
CA VAL A 20 2.35 5.50 0.83
C VAL A 20 0.87 5.56 0.45
N ALA A 21 0.50 5.07 -0.74
CA ALA A 21 -0.90 5.05 -1.18
C ALA A 21 -1.77 4.18 -0.25
N ILE A 22 -1.28 2.99 0.12
CA ILE A 22 -2.00 2.09 1.04
C ILE A 22 -2.05 2.67 2.45
N ALA A 23 -0.93 3.19 2.98
CA ALA A 23 -0.94 3.84 4.29
C ALA A 23 -1.92 5.01 4.35
N ARG A 24 -2.03 5.80 3.27
CA ARG A 24 -2.98 6.90 3.16
C ARG A 24 -4.43 6.42 3.10
N SER A 25 -4.73 5.34 2.37
CA SER A 25 -6.10 4.80 2.31
C SER A 25 -6.56 4.26 3.66
N THR A 26 -5.62 3.79 4.50
CA THR A 26 -5.92 3.19 5.81
C THR A 26 -5.90 4.18 6.97
N ALA A 27 -5.34 5.37 6.78
CA ALA A 27 -5.13 6.37 7.84
C ALA A 27 -6.43 6.88 8.50
N PHE A 28 -7.56 6.77 7.81
CA PHE A 28 -8.85 7.32 8.26
C PHE A 28 -9.80 6.26 8.82
N ASN A 29 -9.27 5.13 9.30
CA ASN A 29 -10.06 4.00 9.80
C ASN A 29 -11.20 3.57 8.84
N PRO A 30 -10.89 3.29 7.57
CA PRO A 30 -11.90 2.96 6.58
C PRO A 30 -12.59 1.63 6.91
N LYS A 31 -13.88 1.52 6.57
CA LYS A 31 -14.58 0.23 6.59
C LYS A 31 -14.26 -0.63 5.37
N VAL A 32 -13.94 0.03 4.24
CA VAL A 32 -13.63 -0.61 2.96
C VAL A 32 -12.50 0.14 2.28
N VAL A 33 -11.57 -0.60 1.67
CA VAL A 33 -10.52 -0.07 0.79
C VAL A 33 -10.65 -0.73 -0.58
N ILE A 34 -10.70 0.09 -1.62
CA ILE A 34 -10.70 -0.34 -3.03
C ILE A 34 -9.32 -0.09 -3.59
N MET A 35 -8.75 -1.09 -4.27
CA MET A 35 -7.42 -1.00 -4.87
C MET A 35 -7.48 -1.37 -6.33
N ASP A 36 -7.30 -0.40 -7.22
CA ASP A 36 -7.18 -0.65 -8.65
C ASP A 36 -5.72 -1.03 -8.97
N GLU A 37 -5.52 -2.23 -9.52
CA GLU A 37 -4.21 -2.82 -9.86
C GLU A 37 -3.09 -2.60 -8.81
N PRO A 38 -3.23 -3.10 -7.56
CA PRO A 38 -2.31 -2.79 -6.45
C PRO A 38 -0.87 -3.32 -6.60
N THR A 39 -0.59 -4.05 -7.67
CA THR A 39 0.72 -4.64 -7.96
C THR A 39 1.32 -4.11 -9.26
N ALA A 40 0.65 -3.15 -9.92
CA ALA A 40 1.14 -2.56 -11.16
C ALA A 40 2.52 -1.92 -10.96
N ALA A 41 3.42 -2.16 -11.92
CA ALA A 41 4.78 -1.64 -11.94
C ALA A 41 5.67 -2.03 -10.72
N LEU A 42 5.30 -3.10 -9.99
CA LEU A 42 6.13 -3.66 -8.92
C LEU A 42 6.97 -4.84 -9.41
N ALA A 43 8.19 -4.97 -8.88
CA ALA A 43 8.97 -6.18 -9.08
C ALA A 43 8.35 -7.37 -8.33
N ILE A 44 8.58 -8.60 -8.79
CA ILE A 44 8.05 -9.83 -8.16
C ILE A 44 8.34 -9.89 -6.65
N LYS A 45 9.55 -9.47 -6.24
CA LYS A 45 9.97 -9.39 -4.83
C LYS A 45 9.20 -8.37 -3.97
N GLU A 46 8.51 -7.42 -4.60
CA GLU A 46 7.74 -6.35 -3.96
C GLU A 46 6.25 -6.70 -3.89
N VAL A 47 5.73 -7.52 -4.81
CA VAL A 47 4.34 -8.01 -4.82
C VAL A 47 3.98 -8.68 -3.49
N GLY A 48 4.86 -9.54 -2.96
CA GLY A 48 4.62 -10.22 -1.67
C GLY A 48 4.35 -9.23 -0.53
N LYS A 49 5.09 -8.13 -0.48
CA LYS A 49 4.92 -7.10 0.56
C LYS A 49 3.57 -6.39 0.47
N VAL A 50 3.04 -6.19 -0.74
CA VAL A 50 1.71 -5.62 -0.93
C VAL A 50 0.63 -6.59 -0.47
N LEU A 51 0.76 -7.87 -0.82
CA LEU A 51 -0.17 -8.91 -0.38
C LEU A 51 -0.18 -9.06 1.15
N ASP A 52 0.99 -9.00 1.79
CA ASP A 52 1.11 -9.02 3.26
C ASP A 52 0.39 -7.83 3.91
N LEU A 53 0.48 -6.65 3.28
CA LEU A 53 -0.19 -5.44 3.74
C LEU A 53 -1.71 -5.57 3.58
N ILE A 54 -2.20 -6.03 2.43
CA ILE A 54 -3.62 -6.32 2.19
C ILE A 54 -4.16 -7.32 3.22
N ASN A 55 -3.41 -8.39 3.50
CA ASN A 55 -3.80 -9.39 4.49
C ASN A 55 -3.84 -8.82 5.92
N SER A 56 -2.93 -7.91 6.25
CA SER A 56 -2.93 -7.20 7.53
C SER A 56 -4.18 -6.34 7.70
N LEU A 57 -4.63 -5.67 6.63
CA LEU A 57 -5.87 -4.86 6.66
C LEU A 57 -7.13 -5.71 6.81
N LYS A 58 -7.19 -6.86 6.16
CA LYS A 58 -8.32 -7.81 6.34
C LYS A 58 -8.43 -8.27 7.80
N LYS A 59 -7.29 -8.50 8.47
CA LYS A 59 -7.25 -8.91 9.89
C LYS A 59 -7.76 -7.82 10.84
N THR A 60 -7.70 -6.54 10.45
CA THR A 60 -8.27 -5.44 11.24
C THR A 60 -9.75 -5.22 10.99
N GLY A 61 -10.42 -6.09 10.22
CA GLY A 61 -11.85 -5.99 9.91
C GLY A 61 -12.19 -5.02 8.78
N VAL A 62 -11.18 -4.57 8.02
CA VAL A 62 -11.38 -3.71 6.85
C VAL A 62 -11.71 -4.57 5.64
N GLY A 63 -12.82 -4.29 4.96
CA GLY A 63 -13.15 -4.91 3.69
C GLY A 63 -12.16 -4.47 2.62
N VAL A 64 -11.60 -5.41 1.85
CA VAL A 64 -10.70 -5.07 0.75
C VAL A 64 -11.30 -5.58 -0.56
N ILE A 65 -11.47 -4.66 -1.51
CA ILE A 65 -11.86 -4.94 -2.89
C ILE A 65 -10.65 -4.64 -3.76
N VAL A 66 -10.30 -5.58 -4.61
CA VAL A 66 -9.21 -5.48 -5.59
C VAL A 66 -9.81 -5.73 -6.96
#